data_AF-A0A380BZ83-F1
#
_entry.id   AF-A0A380BZ83-F1
#
_cell.length_a   1.000
_cell.length_b   1.000
_cell.length_c   1.000
_cell.angle_alpha   90.00
_cell.angle_beta   90.00
_cell.angle_gamma   90.00
#
_symmetry.space_group_name_H-M   'P 1'
#
loop_
_entity.id
_entity.type
_entity.pdbx_description
1 polymer ?
#
loop_
_entity_poly.entity_id
_entity_poly.type
_entity_poly.pdbx_seq_one_letter_code
_entity_poly.pdbx_strand_id
1 'polypeptide(L)'
;MRQPTDVSLVKNYSLARRLHELGMMPTVISKYVPGTATLVRTFTDVNPELSFSRGYSKTWVRSHNGFKLSNILFKIYGVVSGDPTLKKGIDISYLAAAWEVAIFQYPELLADKICDISRFAYLLQKVSTNEYLVFQCGSSNCNNKFIIHETCDRTHCWACSENKILKSKEITVPQEKLASNAPFNDIPDEVNIFSNTYTESFIISNLFLTLHKSKQECIPSETPIDPLRLVSNY
;
A
#
# COMPACT_ATOMS: atom_id res chain seq x y z
N MET A 1 -4.37 -21.81 45.00
CA MET A 1 -4.04 -20.59 44.24
C MET A 1 -4.61 -20.76 42.84
N ARG A 2 -5.57 -19.92 42.42
CA ARG A 2 -6.00 -19.90 41.02
C ARG A 2 -4.98 -19.06 40.27
N GLN A 3 -4.20 -19.66 39.38
CA GLN A 3 -3.48 -18.89 38.36
C GLN A 3 -4.55 -18.20 37.51
N PRO A 4 -4.61 -16.86 37.45
CA PRO A 4 -5.32 -16.22 36.37
C PRO A 4 -4.43 -16.39 35.14
N THR A 5 -4.64 -17.47 34.37
CA THR A 5 -4.13 -17.56 33.00
C THR A 5 -4.92 -16.54 32.19
N ASP A 6 -4.45 -15.31 32.19
CA ASP A 6 -5.05 -14.21 31.47
C ASP A 6 -4.93 -14.52 29.98
N VAL A 7 -6.00 -15.07 29.38
CA VAL A 7 -6.06 -15.49 27.96
C VAL A 7 -5.63 -14.34 27.03
N SER A 8 -5.80 -13.10 27.49
CA SER A 8 -5.30 -11.88 26.86
C SER A 8 -3.77 -11.85 26.71
N LEU A 9 -3.03 -12.26 27.74
CA LEU A 9 -1.57 -12.23 27.74
C LEU A 9 -0.97 -13.26 26.77
N VAL A 10 -1.55 -14.47 26.73
CA VAL A 10 -1.12 -15.53 25.79
C VAL A 10 -1.33 -15.07 24.35
N LYS A 11 -2.49 -14.49 24.04
CA LYS A 11 -2.79 -13.92 22.71
C LYS A 11 -1.80 -12.82 22.34
N ASN A 12 -1.51 -11.92 23.26
CA ASN A 12 -0.54 -10.84 23.05
C ASN A 12 0.87 -11.39 22.82
N TYR A 13 1.27 -12.46 23.51
CA TYR A 13 2.57 -13.10 23.30
C TYR A 13 2.67 -13.77 21.94
N SER A 14 1.64 -14.51 21.53
CA SER A 14 1.58 -15.09 20.18
C SER A 14 1.63 -14.02 19.10
N LEU A 15 0.91 -12.92 19.28
CA LEU A 15 0.92 -11.79 18.33
C LEU A 15 2.30 -11.10 18.29
N ALA A 16 2.90 -10.84 19.45
CA ALA A 16 4.24 -10.26 19.54
C ALA A 16 5.28 -11.15 18.84
N ARG A 17 5.20 -12.47 19.03
CA ARG A 17 6.09 -13.42 18.37
C ARG A 17 5.92 -13.40 16.85
N ARG A 18 4.68 -13.44 16.35
CA ARG A 18 4.39 -13.34 14.92
C ARG A 18 4.93 -12.04 14.31
N LEU A 19 4.72 -10.91 14.97
CA LEU A 19 5.24 -9.62 14.50
C LEU A 19 6.76 -9.60 14.44
N HIS A 20 7.43 -10.20 15.42
CA HIS A 20 8.88 -10.32 15.42
C HIS A 20 9.40 -11.20 14.28
N GLU A 21 8.75 -12.33 14.02
CA GLU A 21 9.07 -13.23 12.89
C GLU A 21 8.87 -12.55 11.54
N LEU A 22 7.93 -11.62 11.43
CA LEU A 22 7.72 -10.76 10.26
C LEU A 22 8.75 -9.60 10.14
N GLY A 23 9.71 -9.49 11.05
CA GLY A 23 10.75 -8.46 11.04
C GLY A 23 10.38 -7.17 11.77
N MET A 24 9.36 -7.19 12.64
CA MET A 24 9.04 -6.00 13.43
C MET A 24 10.07 -5.81 14.55
N MET A 25 10.53 -4.57 14.71
CA MET A 25 11.44 -4.20 15.79
C MET A 25 10.78 -4.38 17.16
N PRO A 26 11.48 -4.94 18.16
CA PRO A 26 11.00 -5.09 19.54
C PRO A 26 10.41 -3.80 20.15
N THR A 27 11.02 -2.65 19.87
CA THR A 27 10.55 -1.35 20.36
C THR A 27 9.19 -0.96 19.78
N VAL A 28 8.90 -1.34 18.53
CA VAL A 28 7.62 -1.10 17.86
C VAL A 28 6.57 -2.09 18.37
N ILE A 29 6.92 -3.37 18.55
CA ILE A 29 6.00 -4.36 19.11
C ILE A 29 5.53 -3.92 20.51
N SER A 30 6.47 -3.52 21.37
CA SER A 30 6.17 -3.08 22.74
C SER A 30 5.22 -1.87 22.80
N LYS A 31 5.21 -1.05 21.75
CA LYS A 31 4.32 0.12 21.63
C LYS A 31 2.87 -0.29 21.31
N TYR A 32 2.67 -1.34 20.52
CA TYR A 32 1.35 -1.72 20.02
C TYR A 32 0.75 -2.94 20.71
N VAL A 33 1.55 -3.75 21.42
CA VAL A 33 1.08 -4.99 22.08
C VAL A 33 1.30 -4.90 23.59
N PRO A 34 0.27 -4.52 24.37
CA PRO A 34 0.38 -4.32 25.82
C PRO A 34 0.81 -5.57 26.58
N GLY A 35 1.56 -5.39 27.66
CA GLY A 35 1.97 -6.48 28.55
C GLY A 35 3.11 -7.37 28.02
N THR A 36 3.71 -7.05 26.87
CA THR A 36 4.72 -7.91 26.23
C THR A 36 6.16 -7.43 26.39
N ALA A 37 6.40 -6.29 27.04
CA ALA A 37 7.71 -5.65 27.10
C ALA A 37 8.83 -6.57 27.64
N THR A 38 8.55 -7.36 28.67
CA THR A 38 9.55 -8.31 29.24
C THR A 38 9.90 -9.42 28.26
N LEU A 39 8.90 -9.98 27.56
CA LEU A 39 9.10 -10.99 26.53
C LEU A 39 9.87 -10.41 25.34
N VAL A 40 9.44 -9.26 24.85
CA VAL A 40 9.98 -8.65 23.64
C VAL A 40 11.45 -8.24 23.81
N ARG A 41 11.92 -7.99 25.03
CA ARG A 41 13.36 -7.78 25.33
C ARG A 41 14.24 -9.00 25.07
N THR A 42 13.66 -10.21 25.02
CA THR A 42 14.43 -11.44 24.72
C THR A 42 14.55 -11.72 23.23
N PHE A 43 13.91 -10.92 22.38
CA PHE A 43 14.00 -11.02 20.92
C PHE A 43 15.32 -10.38 20.44
N THR A 44 16.40 -11.15 20.44
CA THR A 44 17.75 -10.68 20.06
C THR A 44 18.04 -10.81 18.57
N ASP A 45 17.34 -11.72 17.87
CA ASP A 45 17.75 -12.20 16.54
C ASP A 45 16.71 -11.82 15.47
N VAL A 46 16.51 -10.52 15.21
CA VAL A 46 15.66 -10.11 14.09
C VAL A 46 16.42 -10.36 12.78
N ASN A 47 15.79 -11.06 11.83
CA ASN A 47 16.37 -11.30 10.51
C ASN A 47 16.68 -9.95 9.81
N PRO A 48 17.96 -9.67 9.47
CA PRO A 48 18.36 -8.38 8.87
C PRO A 48 17.76 -8.16 7.47
N GLU A 49 17.32 -9.21 6.79
CA GLU A 49 16.61 -9.10 5.51
C GLU A 49 15.16 -8.68 5.69
N LEU A 50 14.57 -8.90 6.87
CA LEU A 50 13.20 -8.51 7.20
C LEU A 50 13.12 -7.22 8.02
N SER A 51 14.20 -6.84 8.70
CA SER A 51 14.26 -5.68 9.59
C SER A 51 15.51 -4.86 9.33
N PHE A 52 15.35 -3.78 8.58
CA PHE A 52 16.46 -2.92 8.16
C PHE A 52 16.21 -1.43 8.43
N SER A 53 14.98 -1.04 8.77
CA SER A 53 14.65 0.33 9.10
C SER A 53 15.02 0.66 10.55
N ARG A 54 15.71 1.80 10.75
CA ARG A 54 15.95 2.38 12.08
C ARG A 54 14.86 3.37 12.48
N GLY A 55 13.62 3.10 12.06
CA GLY A 55 12.47 3.98 12.27
C GLY A 55 11.94 4.64 11.00
N TYR A 56 11.13 5.67 11.20
CA TYR A 56 10.45 6.37 10.11
C TYR A 56 11.36 7.37 9.41
N SER A 57 11.31 7.39 8.07
CA SER A 57 11.90 8.44 7.24
C SER A 57 10.85 8.98 6.29
N LYS A 58 10.74 10.30 6.16
CA LYS A 58 9.85 10.94 5.17
C LYS A 58 10.40 10.79 3.74
N THR A 59 11.69 10.46 3.59
CA THR A 59 12.38 10.46 2.29
C THR A 59 11.89 9.34 1.37
N TRP A 60 11.63 8.14 1.89
CA TRP A 60 11.26 7.02 1.01
C TRP A 60 9.92 7.28 0.31
N VAL A 61 8.89 7.75 1.04
CA VAL A 61 7.57 8.08 0.47
C VAL A 61 7.56 9.30 -0.47
N ARG A 62 8.62 10.10 -0.50
CA ARG A 62 8.76 11.23 -1.43
C ARG A 62 9.24 10.78 -2.82
N SER A 63 10.07 9.74 -2.87
CA SER A 63 10.52 9.15 -4.13
C SER A 63 9.34 8.63 -4.96
N HIS A 64 9.52 8.48 -6.27
CA HIS A 64 8.46 7.95 -7.13
C HIS A 64 8.01 6.54 -6.70
N ASN A 65 8.97 5.62 -6.51
CA ASN A 65 8.68 4.25 -6.10
C ASN A 65 8.13 4.17 -4.68
N GLY A 66 8.70 4.92 -3.72
CA GLY A 66 8.17 4.89 -2.36
C GLY A 66 6.81 5.59 -2.23
N PHE A 67 6.50 6.59 -3.06
CA PHE A 67 5.14 7.14 -3.14
C PHE A 67 4.13 6.08 -3.60
N LYS A 68 4.46 5.32 -4.66
CA LYS A 68 3.66 4.19 -5.14
C LYS A 68 3.46 3.14 -4.05
N LEU A 69 4.56 2.62 -3.50
CA LEU A 69 4.52 1.48 -2.58
C LEU A 69 3.90 1.84 -1.23
N SER A 70 4.16 3.04 -0.69
CA SER A 70 3.49 3.50 0.54
C SER A 70 1.97 3.58 0.38
N ASN A 71 1.50 4.00 -0.79
CA ASN A 71 0.07 4.11 -1.07
C ASN A 71 -0.60 2.75 -1.36
N ILE A 72 0.12 1.84 -2.00
CA ILE A 72 -0.30 0.44 -2.14
C ILE A 72 -0.45 -0.19 -0.74
N LEU A 73 0.58 -0.06 0.10
CA LEU A 73 0.57 -0.54 1.49
C LEU A 73 -0.61 0.03 2.30
N PHE A 74 -0.86 1.33 2.19
CA PHE A 74 -2.01 1.98 2.82
C PHE A 74 -3.35 1.39 2.35
N LYS A 75 -3.51 1.13 1.05
CA LYS A 75 -4.72 0.47 0.52
C LYS A 75 -4.87 -0.97 0.98
N ILE A 76 -3.79 -1.76 0.99
CA ILE A 76 -3.81 -3.14 1.48
C ILE A 76 -4.28 -3.15 2.93
N TYR A 77 -3.73 -2.29 3.78
CA TYR A 77 -4.20 -2.17 5.17
C TYR A 77 -5.68 -1.80 5.25
N GLY A 78 -6.11 -0.79 4.48
CA GLY A 78 -7.50 -0.34 4.46
C GLY A 78 -8.49 -1.44 4.10
N VAL A 79 -8.11 -2.35 3.19
CA VAL A 79 -8.92 -3.52 2.80
C VAL A 79 -8.93 -4.57 3.90
N VAL A 80 -7.75 -4.95 4.41
CA VAL A 80 -7.61 -6.00 5.44
C VAL A 80 -8.32 -5.61 6.75
N SER A 81 -8.24 -4.33 7.14
CA SER A 81 -8.88 -3.81 8.36
C SER A 81 -10.35 -3.44 8.19
N GLY A 82 -10.83 -3.30 6.94
CA GLY A 82 -12.13 -2.68 6.67
C GLY A 82 -12.21 -1.21 7.09
N ASP A 83 -11.07 -0.51 7.20
CA ASP A 83 -10.97 0.90 7.54
C ASP A 83 -10.02 1.65 6.58
N PRO A 84 -10.51 2.02 5.38
CA PRO A 84 -9.70 2.67 4.34
C PRO A 84 -9.26 4.10 4.68
N THR A 85 -9.66 4.63 5.83
CA THR A 85 -9.34 5.99 6.28
C THR A 85 -8.71 6.03 7.67
N LEU A 86 -8.42 4.88 8.29
CA LEU A 86 -7.89 4.76 9.65
C LEU A 86 -8.73 5.48 10.73
N LYS A 87 -10.05 5.58 10.57
CA LYS A 87 -10.95 6.21 11.56
C LYS A 87 -11.04 5.44 12.88
N LYS A 88 -10.87 4.12 12.84
CA LYS A 88 -10.88 3.21 13.99
C LYS A 88 -9.49 3.07 14.63
N GLY A 89 -8.48 3.73 14.07
CA GLY A 89 -7.09 3.61 14.49
C GLY A 89 -6.42 2.38 13.90
N ILE A 90 -5.23 2.07 14.43
CA ILE A 90 -4.38 0.98 13.94
C ILE A 90 -4.56 -0.22 14.85
N ASP A 91 -5.14 -1.29 14.32
CA ASP A 91 -5.06 -2.62 14.91
C ASP A 91 -3.83 -3.34 14.37
N ILE A 92 -2.98 -3.81 15.28
CA ILE A 92 -1.72 -4.47 14.98
C ILE A 92 -1.91 -5.89 14.42
N SER A 93 -3.06 -6.52 14.68
CA SER A 93 -3.41 -7.83 14.11
C SER A 93 -3.66 -7.71 12.61
N TYR A 94 -4.35 -6.66 12.18
CA TYR A 94 -4.54 -6.36 10.76
C TYR A 94 -3.25 -5.90 10.08
N LEU A 95 -2.33 -5.26 10.82
CA LEU A 95 -1.01 -4.91 10.27
C LEU A 95 -0.23 -6.17 9.86
N ALA A 96 -0.17 -7.18 10.73
CA ALA A 96 0.54 -8.43 10.42
C ALA A 96 -0.02 -9.10 9.14
N ALA A 97 -1.34 -9.23 9.05
CA ALA A 97 -2.00 -9.79 7.87
C ALA A 97 -1.79 -8.93 6.61
N ALA A 98 -1.89 -7.61 6.72
CA ALA A 98 -1.63 -6.69 5.61
C ALA A 98 -0.17 -6.78 5.13
N TRP A 99 0.78 -6.95 6.04
CA TRP A 99 2.19 -7.09 5.70
C TRP A 99 2.49 -8.38 4.95
N GLU A 100 1.93 -9.51 5.40
CA GLU A 100 2.07 -10.80 4.72
C GLU A 100 1.54 -10.73 3.27
N VAL A 101 0.37 -10.10 3.08
CA VAL A 101 -0.19 -9.86 1.73
C VAL A 101 0.73 -8.96 0.91
N ALA A 102 1.29 -7.91 1.52
CA ALA A 102 2.14 -6.96 0.83
C ALA A 102 3.45 -7.58 0.34
N ILE A 103 4.18 -8.32 1.18
CA ILE A 103 5.46 -8.93 0.79
C ILE A 103 5.29 -10.07 -0.22
N PHE A 104 4.11 -10.71 -0.25
CA PHE A 104 3.78 -11.70 -1.27
C PHE A 104 3.53 -11.05 -2.64
N GLN A 105 2.76 -9.95 -2.68
CA GLN A 105 2.42 -9.27 -3.95
C GLN A 105 3.52 -8.32 -4.45
N TYR A 106 4.33 -7.77 -3.53
CA TYR A 106 5.35 -6.76 -3.80
C TYR A 106 6.67 -7.12 -3.10
N PRO A 107 7.34 -8.20 -3.54
CA PRO A 107 8.59 -8.66 -2.93
C PRO A 107 9.72 -7.62 -2.99
N GLU A 108 9.64 -6.65 -3.91
CA GLU A 108 10.58 -5.52 -4.01
C GLU A 108 10.62 -4.66 -2.73
N LEU A 109 9.58 -4.69 -1.90
CA LEU A 109 9.57 -4.02 -0.60
C LEU A 109 10.78 -4.42 0.27
N LEU A 110 11.09 -5.72 0.27
CA LEU A 110 12.20 -6.32 1.02
C LEU A 110 13.48 -6.36 0.19
N ALA A 111 13.41 -6.81 -1.06
CA ALA A 111 14.59 -6.99 -1.92
C ALA A 111 15.37 -5.68 -2.10
N ASP A 112 14.66 -4.56 -2.32
CA ASP A 112 15.25 -3.24 -2.51
C ASP A 112 15.35 -2.44 -1.19
N LYS A 113 15.03 -3.07 -0.06
CA LYS A 113 15.05 -2.47 1.28
C LYS A 113 14.22 -1.17 1.37
N ILE A 114 13.09 -1.13 0.65
CA ILE A 114 12.21 0.04 0.55
C ILE A 114 11.38 0.20 1.83
N CYS A 115 10.79 -0.88 2.33
CA CYS A 115 9.94 -0.86 3.51
C CYS A 115 10.00 -2.18 4.25
N ASP A 116 10.05 -2.13 5.57
CA ASP A 116 9.81 -3.28 6.44
C ASP A 116 8.52 -3.03 7.25
N ILE A 117 8.06 -4.04 7.99
CA ILE A 117 6.82 -3.94 8.77
C ILE A 117 6.88 -2.83 9.83
N SER A 118 8.07 -2.51 10.35
CA SER A 118 8.24 -1.43 11.33
C SER A 118 7.99 -0.07 10.68
N ARG A 119 8.60 0.17 9.51
CA ARG A 119 8.39 1.38 8.71
C ARG A 119 6.95 1.50 8.22
N PHE A 120 6.31 0.37 7.90
CA PHE A 120 4.89 0.34 7.56
C PHE A 120 4.00 0.73 8.74
N ALA A 121 4.26 0.19 9.94
CA ALA A 121 3.54 0.59 11.16
C ALA A 121 3.67 2.10 11.41
N TYR A 122 4.87 2.65 11.24
CA TYR A 122 5.07 4.09 11.37
C TYR A 122 4.34 4.90 10.30
N LEU A 123 4.29 4.43 9.05
CA LEU A 123 3.52 5.08 7.99
C LEU A 123 2.05 5.23 8.39
N LEU A 124 1.41 4.13 8.83
CA LEU A 124 0.02 4.17 9.29
C LEU A 124 -0.14 5.10 10.49
N GLN A 125 0.81 5.07 11.43
CA GLN A 125 0.80 5.97 12.58
C GLN A 125 0.80 7.43 12.13
N LYS A 126 1.63 7.77 11.16
CA LYS A 126 1.77 9.13 10.64
C LYS A 126 0.53 9.59 9.87
N VAL A 127 -0.21 8.67 9.26
CA VAL A 127 -1.55 8.96 8.72
C VAL A 127 -2.55 9.19 9.86
N SER A 128 -2.56 8.33 10.88
CA SER A 128 -3.48 8.46 12.03
C SER A 128 -3.26 9.73 12.85
N THR A 129 -2.04 10.27 12.87
CA THR A 129 -1.70 11.53 13.54
C THR A 129 -1.80 12.75 12.62
N ASN A 130 -2.36 12.60 11.41
CA ASN A 130 -2.52 13.65 10.39
C ASN A 130 -1.21 14.30 9.90
N GLU A 131 -0.04 13.71 10.16
CA GLU A 131 1.22 14.14 9.51
C GLU A 131 1.25 13.76 8.02
N TYR A 132 0.46 12.75 7.66
CA TYR A 132 0.15 12.37 6.29
C TYR A 132 -1.33 12.59 6.05
N LEU A 133 -1.63 13.30 4.97
CA LEU A 133 -2.99 13.67 4.60
C LEU A 133 -3.50 12.70 3.54
N VAL A 134 -4.77 12.30 3.67
CA VAL A 134 -5.47 11.48 2.69
C VAL A 134 -6.14 12.40 1.66
N PHE A 135 -5.63 12.39 0.43
CA PHE A 135 -6.14 13.20 -0.68
C PHE A 135 -6.93 12.37 -1.68
N GLN A 136 -7.89 13.03 -2.32
CA GLN A 136 -8.59 12.52 -3.50
C GLN A 136 -7.78 12.81 -4.76
N CYS A 137 -7.66 11.84 -5.67
CA CYS A 137 -6.97 12.04 -6.95
C CYS A 137 -7.68 13.11 -7.80
N GLY A 138 -6.91 14.03 -8.38
CA GLY A 138 -7.42 15.11 -9.25
C GLY A 138 -7.66 14.73 -10.71
N SER A 139 -7.42 13.48 -11.13
CA SER A 139 -7.71 13.04 -12.50
C SER A 139 -9.20 12.95 -12.72
N SER A 140 -9.69 13.44 -13.86
CA SER A 140 -11.05 13.14 -14.33
C SER A 140 -11.22 11.62 -14.41
N ASN A 141 -12.21 11.08 -13.70
CA ASN A 141 -12.53 9.65 -13.59
C ASN A 141 -11.66 8.81 -12.63
N CYS A 142 -10.84 9.41 -11.77
CA CYS A 142 -10.12 8.66 -10.74
C CYS A 142 -10.69 8.90 -9.34
N ASN A 143 -11.36 7.88 -8.80
CA ASN A 143 -11.89 7.90 -7.43
C ASN A 143 -10.88 7.44 -6.37
N ASN A 144 -9.60 7.26 -6.73
CA ASN A 144 -8.59 6.81 -5.77
C ASN A 144 -8.29 7.88 -4.71
N LYS A 145 -8.25 7.43 -3.46
CA LYS A 145 -7.63 8.15 -2.36
C LYS A 145 -6.18 7.70 -2.20
N PHE A 146 -5.32 8.62 -1.79
CA PHE A 146 -3.89 8.39 -1.61
C PHE A 146 -3.34 9.28 -0.50
N ILE A 147 -2.32 8.81 0.21
CA ILE A 147 -1.63 9.55 1.26
C ILE A 147 -0.47 10.35 0.68
N ILE A 148 -0.30 11.57 1.20
CA ILE A 148 0.85 12.42 0.93
C ILE A 148 1.36 13.03 2.23
N HIS A 149 2.66 13.29 2.26
CA HIS A 149 3.23 14.13 3.30
C HIS A 149 2.73 15.57 3.11
N GLU A 150 2.47 16.30 4.20
CA GLU A 150 1.91 17.66 4.17
C GLU A 150 2.68 18.65 3.26
N THR A 151 4.00 18.49 3.16
CA THR A 151 4.88 19.36 2.37
C THR A 151 5.04 18.92 0.90
N CYS A 152 4.25 17.96 0.41
CA CYS A 152 4.41 17.42 -0.94
C CYS A 152 3.30 17.91 -1.87
N ASP A 153 3.69 18.56 -2.96
CA ASP A 153 2.76 19.00 -4.00
C ASP A 153 2.45 17.86 -4.97
N ARG A 154 1.56 16.94 -4.55
CA ARG A 154 1.03 15.88 -5.42
C ARG A 154 -0.48 15.94 -5.47
N THR A 155 -1.00 16.14 -6.67
CA THR A 155 -2.44 16.21 -6.95
C THR A 155 -3.01 14.92 -7.54
N HIS A 156 -2.15 13.98 -7.91
CA HIS A 156 -2.53 12.75 -8.61
C HIS A 156 -2.01 11.52 -7.87
N CYS A 157 -2.83 10.46 -7.83
CA CYS A 157 -2.41 9.17 -7.28
C CYS A 157 -1.31 8.52 -8.16
N TRP A 158 -0.61 7.53 -7.59
CA TRP A 158 0.48 6.83 -8.29
C TRP A 158 0.01 6.20 -9.60
N ALA A 159 -1.17 5.56 -9.63
CA ALA A 159 -1.68 4.90 -10.83
C ALA A 159 -1.90 5.89 -11.98
N CYS A 160 -2.48 7.06 -11.68
CA CYS A 160 -2.62 8.12 -12.68
C CYS A 160 -1.27 8.72 -13.11
N SER A 161 -0.33 8.82 -12.16
CA SER A 161 1.03 9.32 -12.44
C SER A 161 1.79 8.38 -13.37
N GLU A 162 1.73 7.06 -13.14
CA GLU A 162 2.35 6.04 -14.00
C GLU A 162 1.71 6.00 -15.39
N ASN A 163 0.38 6.05 -15.47
CA ASN A 163 -0.34 6.11 -16.75
C ASN A 163 0.06 7.32 -17.59
N LYS A 164 0.30 8.47 -16.95
CA LYS A 164 0.77 9.69 -17.64
C LYS A 164 2.19 9.49 -18.19
N ILE A 165 3.08 8.86 -17.42
CA ILE A 165 4.46 8.58 -17.84
C ILE A 165 4.47 7.62 -19.04
N LEU A 166 3.67 6.56 -19.01
CA LEU A 166 3.56 5.60 -20.10
C LEU A 166 3.13 6.27 -21.40
N LYS A 167 2.05 7.07 -21.36
CA LYS A 167 1.57 7.83 -22.53
C LYS A 167 2.60 8.82 -23.05
N SER A 168 3.43 9.41 -22.19
CA SER A 168 4.48 10.34 -22.63
C SER A 168 5.63 9.65 -23.35
N LYS A 169 5.96 8.40 -22.98
CA LYS A 169 7.03 7.61 -23.63
C LYS A 169 6.62 7.09 -25.01
N GLU A 170 5.35 6.75 -25.20
CA GLU A 170 4.81 6.32 -26.50
C GLU A 170 4.95 7.41 -27.57
N ILE A 171 4.89 8.69 -27.18
CA ILE A 171 4.99 9.84 -28.10
C ILE A 171 6.45 10.10 -28.52
N THR A 172 7.45 9.53 -27.83
CA THR A 172 8.88 9.84 -28.07
C THR A 172 9.63 8.81 -28.90
N VAL A 173 8.97 7.77 -29.43
CA VAL A 173 9.61 6.84 -30.39
C VAL A 173 9.56 7.49 -31.78
N PRO A 174 10.69 7.90 -32.38
CA PRO A 174 10.68 8.36 -33.77
C PRO A 174 10.30 7.17 -34.65
N GLN A 175 9.25 7.31 -35.45
CA GLN A 175 8.99 6.43 -36.58
C GLN A 175 10.08 6.65 -37.65
N GLU A 176 11.30 6.17 -37.41
CA GLU A 176 12.27 6.03 -38.48
C GLU A 176 12.27 4.61 -39.02
N LYS A 177 11.65 4.50 -40.21
CA LYS A 177 11.93 3.55 -41.29
C LYS A 177 11.43 2.10 -41.12
N LEU A 178 10.12 1.92 -41.25
CA LEU A 178 9.55 0.76 -41.95
C LEU A 178 9.54 1.05 -43.46
N ALA A 179 10.70 0.89 -44.10
CA ALA A 179 10.81 0.71 -45.56
C ALA A 179 12.21 0.21 -45.94
N SER A 180 12.42 -1.11 -45.87
CA SER A 180 13.33 -1.78 -46.80
C SER A 180 12.95 -3.25 -46.94
N ASN A 181 12.44 -3.60 -48.12
CA ASN A 181 12.23 -4.97 -48.57
C ASN A 181 13.59 -5.68 -48.69
N ALA A 182 13.78 -6.78 -47.98
CA ALA A 182 14.77 -7.82 -48.32
C ALA A 182 14.29 -9.18 -47.78
N PRO A 183 14.51 -10.28 -48.52
CA PRO A 183 13.84 -11.55 -48.31
C PRO A 183 14.45 -12.36 -47.15
N PHE A 184 13.60 -13.22 -46.60
CA PHE A 184 13.91 -14.30 -45.67
C PHE A 184 15.25 -15.00 -45.96
N ASN A 185 16.06 -15.19 -44.92
CA ASN A 185 16.85 -16.42 -44.73
C ASN A 185 17.18 -16.61 -43.24
N ASP A 186 17.21 -17.88 -42.87
CA ASP A 186 17.22 -18.52 -41.55
C ASP A 186 18.35 -18.12 -40.60
N ILE A 187 18.12 -18.37 -39.28
CA ILE A 187 19.05 -18.84 -38.19
C ILE A 187 18.38 -18.53 -36.81
N PRO A 188 18.47 -19.40 -35.77
CA PRO A 188 17.40 -20.22 -35.23
C PRO A 188 16.81 -19.73 -33.89
N ASP A 189 15.78 -20.44 -33.45
CA ASP A 189 15.11 -20.32 -32.15
C ASP A 189 16.06 -20.31 -30.94
N GLU A 190 16.28 -19.13 -30.36
CA GLU A 190 16.42 -19.00 -28.90
C GLU A 190 15.18 -18.26 -28.38
N VAL A 191 14.24 -19.05 -27.86
CA VAL A 191 13.01 -18.57 -27.25
C VAL A 191 13.38 -17.74 -26.03
N ASN A 192 13.15 -16.44 -26.18
CA ASN A 192 13.26 -15.41 -25.17
C ASN A 192 12.24 -15.69 -24.03
N ILE A 193 12.68 -16.35 -22.95
CA ILE A 193 11.90 -16.54 -21.72
C ILE A 193 11.93 -15.22 -20.93
N PHE A 194 11.30 -14.17 -21.46
CA PHE A 194 11.07 -12.91 -20.74
C PHE A 194 9.79 -12.25 -21.26
N SER A 195 8.64 -12.88 -21.05
CA SER A 195 7.36 -12.22 -21.33
C SER A 195 6.15 -12.65 -20.49
N ASN A 196 6.24 -13.65 -19.61
CA ASN A 196 5.05 -14.17 -18.92
C ASN A 196 4.84 -13.74 -17.46
N THR A 197 5.75 -12.99 -16.83
CA THR A 197 5.58 -12.56 -15.42
C THR A 197 4.97 -11.15 -15.25
N TYR A 198 4.99 -10.30 -16.29
CA TYR A 198 4.42 -8.95 -16.21
C TYR A 198 2.91 -8.90 -16.43
N THR A 199 2.34 -9.92 -17.08
CA THR A 199 0.90 -10.00 -17.36
C THR A 199 0.08 -10.45 -16.15
N GLU A 200 0.63 -11.30 -15.28
CA GLU A 200 -0.09 -11.77 -14.08
C GLU A 200 -0.26 -10.67 -13.02
N SER A 201 0.75 -9.81 -12.84
CA SER A 201 0.66 -8.61 -11.97
C SER A 201 -0.42 -7.62 -12.45
N PHE A 202 -0.60 -7.52 -13.78
CA PHE A 202 -1.63 -6.68 -14.40
C PHE A 202 -3.05 -7.26 -14.20
N ILE A 203 -3.19 -8.58 -14.22
CA ILE A 203 -4.48 -9.27 -14.00
C ILE A 203 -4.94 -9.14 -12.53
N ILE A 204 -4.02 -9.24 -11.56
CA ILE A 204 -4.35 -9.08 -10.13
C ILE A 204 -4.66 -7.61 -9.79
N SER A 205 -3.95 -6.66 -10.39
CA SER A 205 -4.27 -5.23 -10.28
C SER A 205 -5.68 -4.91 -10.83
N ASN A 206 -6.09 -5.57 -11.91
CA ASN A 206 -7.45 -5.46 -12.44
C ASN A 206 -8.49 -6.17 -11.58
N LEU A 207 -8.17 -7.30 -10.94
CA LEU A 207 -9.08 -7.95 -9.99
C LEU A 207 -9.44 -7.02 -8.82
N PHE A 208 -8.45 -6.26 -8.32
CA PHE A 208 -8.63 -5.26 -7.26
C PHE A 208 -9.43 -4.02 -7.71
N LEU A 209 -9.28 -3.60 -8.96
CA LEU A 209 -10.08 -2.53 -9.56
C LEU A 209 -11.52 -2.98 -9.89
N THR A 210 -11.71 -4.25 -10.22
CA THR A 210 -13.02 -4.82 -10.59
C THR A 210 -13.87 -5.14 -9.37
N LEU A 211 -13.25 -5.53 -8.24
CA LEU A 211 -13.94 -5.66 -6.95
C LEU A 211 -14.48 -4.32 -6.40
N HIS A 212 -14.04 -3.19 -6.96
CA HIS A 212 -14.60 -1.86 -6.69
C HIS A 212 -15.75 -1.45 -7.63
N LYS A 213 -16.12 -2.28 -8.63
CA LYS A 213 -17.28 -2.10 -9.49
C LYS A 213 -18.42 -3.08 -9.14
N SER A 214 -19.01 -2.93 -7.95
CA SER A 214 -20.45 -3.15 -7.69
C SER A 214 -20.74 -2.61 -6.28
N LYS A 215 -21.75 -1.78 -6.03
CA LYS A 215 -23.11 -1.76 -6.56
C LYS A 215 -23.54 -0.34 -6.96
N GLN A 216 -23.78 -0.13 -8.25
CA GLN A 216 -24.80 0.80 -8.72
C GLN A 216 -25.79 -0.05 -9.50
N GLU A 217 -26.78 -0.58 -8.81
CA GLU A 217 -28.04 -0.97 -9.46
C GLU A 217 -28.88 0.29 -9.60
N CYS A 218 -29.36 0.48 -10.81
CA CYS A 218 -30.14 1.61 -11.29
C CYS A 218 -31.48 1.74 -10.55
N ILE A 219 -31.85 2.97 -10.19
CA ILE A 219 -33.24 3.43 -10.18
C ILE A 219 -33.25 4.76 -10.95
N PRO A 220 -34.17 4.99 -11.90
CA PRO A 220 -34.11 6.13 -12.81
C PRO A 220 -34.56 7.45 -12.16
N SER A 221 -33.97 8.52 -12.72
CA SER A 221 -34.28 9.96 -12.67
C SER A 221 -35.55 10.46 -11.97
N GLU A 222 -35.41 11.58 -11.22
CA GLU A 222 -36.17 12.82 -11.47
C GLU A 222 -35.56 14.05 -10.74
N THR A 223 -35.10 15.02 -11.55
CA THR A 223 -34.95 16.49 -11.38
C THR A 223 -34.24 17.18 -10.19
N PRO A 224 -33.57 18.33 -10.43
CA PRO A 224 -32.76 19.05 -9.44
C PRO A 224 -33.60 20.03 -8.60
N ILE A 225 -33.33 20.11 -7.30
CA ILE A 225 -33.82 21.20 -6.45
C ILE A 225 -32.62 21.90 -5.81
N ASP A 226 -32.58 23.21 -6.02
CA ASP A 226 -31.58 24.18 -5.53
C ASP A 226 -31.43 24.20 -4.00
N PRO A 227 -30.30 24.74 -3.48
CA PRO A 227 -29.97 24.71 -2.05
C PRO A 227 -30.81 25.72 -1.26
N LEU A 228 -31.70 25.23 -0.41
CA LEU A 228 -32.39 26.06 0.58
C LEU A 228 -31.41 26.54 1.66
N ARG A 229 -31.11 27.84 1.61
CA ARG A 229 -30.67 28.66 2.73
C ARG A 229 -31.66 28.47 3.90
N LEU A 230 -31.13 28.17 5.09
CA LEU A 230 -31.85 28.44 6.34
C LEU A 230 -31.09 29.52 7.10
N VAL A 231 -31.63 30.73 6.97
CA VAL A 231 -31.33 31.89 7.79
C VAL A 231 -32.54 32.09 8.72
N SER A 232 -32.25 32.12 10.02
CA SER A 232 -32.84 33.03 11.03
C SER A 232 -34.08 32.62 11.87
N ASN A 233 -33.85 32.80 13.18
CA ASN A 233 -34.69 33.35 14.26
C ASN A 233 -36.00 32.66 14.64
N TYR A 234 -36.02 32.13 15.87
CA TYR A 234 -36.78 32.68 16.99
C TYR A 234 -35.96 32.57 18.28
#